data_AF-A0A085YZ96-F1
#
_entry.id   AF-A0A085YZ96-F1
#
_cell.length_a   1.000
_cell.length_b   1.000
_cell.length_c   1.000
_cell.angle_alpha   90.00
_cell.angle_beta   90.00
_cell.angle_gamma   90.00
#
_symmetry.space_group_name_H-M   'P 1'
#
loop_
_entity.id
_entity.type
_entity.pdbx_description
1 polymer ?
#
loop_
_entity_poly.entity_id
_entity_poly.type
_entity_poly.pdbx_seq_one_letter_code
_entity_poly.pdbx_strand_id
1 'polypeptide(L)'
;MFSLQNYYRSSNEIKNIMTQKKLKSIVESNLYLPREEIERKFGKPNTKSGEYISFFEEHSCFGLLKNEIGFIFDKNIAVDIFLTQYLIGIDCRTIFYYKNSFPEYKTFYTL
;
A
#
# COMPACT_ATOMS: atom_id res chain seq x y z
N MET A 1 33.50 6.68 -8.18
CA MET A 1 32.91 5.36 -8.52
C MET A 1 31.86 5.05 -7.46
N PHE A 2 30.57 5.28 -7.75
CA PHE A 2 29.49 4.93 -6.82
C PHE A 2 29.36 3.40 -6.82
N SER A 3 29.50 2.77 -5.65
CA SER A 3 29.29 1.32 -5.55
C SER A 3 27.83 0.99 -5.83
N LEU A 4 27.56 -0.17 -6.45
CA LEU A 4 26.20 -0.65 -6.70
C LEU A 4 25.37 -0.66 -5.40
N GLN A 5 25.98 -0.99 -4.26
CA GLN A 5 25.33 -0.94 -2.95
C GLN A 5 24.82 0.45 -2.57
N ASN A 6 25.57 1.52 -2.88
CA ASN A 6 25.14 2.89 -2.62
C ASN A 6 23.98 3.32 -3.53
N TYR A 7 23.98 2.85 -4.78
CA TYR A 7 22.87 3.07 -5.71
C TYR A 7 21.58 2.37 -5.25
N TYR A 8 21.67 1.09 -4.86
CA TYR A 8 20.52 0.34 -4.35
C TYR A 8 19.96 0.94 -3.06
N ARG A 9 20.83 1.34 -2.14
CA ARG A 9 20.42 1.99 -0.87
C ARG A 9 19.70 3.31 -1.12
N SER A 10 20.28 4.19 -1.93
CA SER A 10 19.66 5.48 -2.27
C SER A 10 18.35 5.32 -3.06
N SER A 11 18.30 4.35 -3.99
CA SER A 11 17.07 4.01 -4.72
C SER A 11 15.96 3.53 -3.78
N ASN A 12 16.30 2.73 -2.77
CA ASN A 12 15.33 2.21 -1.81
C ASN A 12 14.83 3.29 -0.84
N GLU A 13 15.68 4.23 -0.41
CA GLU A 13 15.28 5.38 0.41
C GLU A 13 14.31 6.31 -0.34
N ILE A 14 14.63 6.66 -1.60
CA ILE A 14 13.76 7.50 -2.44
C ILE A 14 12.41 6.81 -2.69
N LYS A 15 12.42 5.51 -3.00
CA LYS A 15 11.19 4.72 -3.18
C LYS A 15 10.35 4.73 -1.91
N ASN A 16 10.95 4.50 -0.75
CA ASN A 16 10.22 4.50 0.52
C ASN A 16 9.49 5.84 0.74
N ILE A 17 10.14 6.97 0.46
CA ILE A 17 9.51 8.30 0.55
C ILE A 17 8.32 8.42 -0.43
N MET A 18 8.45 7.93 -1.67
CA MET A 18 7.35 7.98 -2.65
C MET A 18 6.19 7.05 -2.27
N THR A 19 6.46 5.83 -1.83
CA THR A 19 5.46 4.86 -1.36
C THR A 19 4.73 5.38 -0.12
N GLN A 20 5.45 5.97 0.83
CA GLN A 20 4.86 6.61 2.01
C GLN A 20 3.97 7.79 1.65
N LYS A 21 4.41 8.68 0.74
CA LYS A 21 3.57 9.79 0.26
C LYS A 21 2.30 9.30 -0.43
N LYS A 22 2.40 8.26 -1.26
CA LYS A 22 1.25 7.65 -1.91
C LYS A 22 0.29 7.03 -0.90
N LEU A 23 0.81 6.23 0.03
CA LEU A 23 0.01 5.62 1.08
C LEU A 23 -0.67 6.69 1.94
N LYS A 24 0.04 7.77 2.30
CA LYS A 24 -0.52 8.91 3.03
C LYS A 24 -1.71 9.52 2.30
N SER A 25 -1.59 9.78 1.00
CA SER A 25 -2.69 10.32 0.19
C SER A 25 -3.90 9.38 0.14
N ILE A 26 -3.65 8.07 0.03
CA ILE A 26 -4.71 7.05 0.08
C ILE A 26 -5.39 7.08 1.45
N VAL A 27 -4.62 7.11 2.53
CA VAL A 27 -5.14 7.14 3.91
C VAL A 27 -5.99 8.37 4.15
N GLU A 28 -5.48 9.56 3.84
CA GLU A 28 -6.19 10.84 4.03
C GLU A 28 -7.52 10.88 3.29
N SER A 29 -7.62 10.20 2.15
CA SER A 29 -8.83 10.24 1.30
C SER A 29 -9.80 9.10 1.56
N ASN A 30 -9.42 8.08 2.33
CA ASN A 30 -10.15 6.81 2.40
C ASN A 30 -10.28 6.16 3.78
N LEU A 31 -9.54 6.64 4.79
CA LEU A 31 -9.72 6.17 6.16
C LEU A 31 -11.15 6.49 6.63
N TYR A 32 -11.76 5.56 7.36
CA TYR A 32 -13.13 5.64 7.86
C TYR A 32 -14.24 5.67 6.80
N LEU A 33 -13.91 5.43 5.53
CA LEU A 33 -14.95 5.28 4.51
C LEU A 33 -15.57 3.88 4.56
N PRO A 34 -16.86 3.77 4.20
CA PRO A 34 -17.52 2.48 4.05
C PRO A 34 -16.93 1.71 2.88
N ARG A 35 -16.92 0.37 3.01
CA ARG A 35 -16.45 -0.56 1.98
C ARG A 35 -17.02 -0.27 0.59
N GLU A 36 -18.32 0.00 0.51
CA GLU A 36 -18.99 0.31 -0.75
C GLU A 36 -18.42 1.56 -1.44
N GLU A 37 -18.03 2.57 -0.67
CA GLU A 37 -17.42 3.77 -1.22
C GLU A 37 -15.99 3.52 -1.72
N ILE A 38 -15.24 2.67 -1.01
CA ILE A 38 -13.92 2.21 -1.46
C ILE A 38 -14.05 1.44 -2.77
N GLU A 39 -14.96 0.48 -2.86
CA GLU A 39 -15.19 -0.30 -4.09
C GLU A 39 -15.68 0.59 -5.25
N ARG A 40 -16.46 1.63 -4.98
CA ARG A 40 -16.82 2.63 -6.00
C ARG A 40 -15.61 3.41 -6.52
N LYS A 41 -14.65 3.74 -5.65
CA LYS A 41 -13.44 4.52 -6.02
C LYS A 41 -12.38 3.67 -6.73
N PHE A 42 -12.14 2.46 -6.23
CA PHE A 42 -11.05 1.59 -6.66
C PHE A 42 -11.49 0.47 -7.61
N GLY A 43 -12.80 0.33 -7.86
CA GLY A 43 -13.37 -0.71 -8.70
C GLY A 43 -13.58 -2.02 -7.96
N LYS A 44 -13.53 -3.14 -8.68
CA LYS A 44 -13.80 -4.45 -8.09
C LYS A 44 -12.59 -4.95 -7.30
N PRO A 45 -12.77 -5.39 -6.05
CA PRO A 45 -11.68 -5.99 -5.28
C PRO A 45 -11.23 -7.32 -5.90
N ASN A 46 -9.96 -7.67 -5.71
CA ASN A 46 -9.39 -8.95 -6.15
C ASN A 46 -10.14 -10.12 -5.47
N THR A 47 -10.21 -11.26 -6.15
CA THR A 47 -10.68 -12.56 -5.66
C THR A 47 -10.11 -13.01 -4.31
N LYS A 48 -8.92 -12.55 -3.92
CA LYS A 48 -8.32 -12.83 -2.60
C LYS A 48 -8.95 -12.03 -1.44
N SER A 49 -9.85 -11.11 -1.75
CA SER A 49 -10.56 -10.30 -0.76
C SER A 49 -11.57 -11.13 0.01
N GLY A 50 -11.79 -10.78 1.28
CA GLY A 50 -12.71 -11.45 2.18
C GLY A 50 -13.66 -10.48 2.87
N GLU A 51 -14.28 -10.92 3.96
CA GLU A 51 -15.20 -10.12 4.76
C GLU A 51 -14.53 -8.89 5.40
N TYR A 52 -13.33 -9.07 5.95
CA TYR A 52 -12.61 -8.02 6.70
C TYR A 52 -11.53 -7.31 5.91
N ILE A 53 -11.29 -7.70 4.66
CA ILE A 53 -10.18 -7.16 3.87
C ILE A 53 -10.52 -7.13 2.38
N SER A 54 -10.19 -6.01 1.71
CA SER A 54 -10.25 -5.88 0.26
C SER A 54 -8.90 -5.51 -0.31
N PHE A 55 -8.53 -6.15 -1.41
CA PHE A 55 -7.29 -5.89 -2.16
C PHE A 55 -7.63 -5.28 -3.52
N PHE A 56 -6.94 -4.21 -3.89
CA PHE A 56 -7.09 -3.53 -5.19
C PHE A 56 -5.74 -3.45 -5.86
N GLU A 57 -5.66 -3.90 -7.11
CA GLU A 57 -4.43 -3.92 -7.88
C GLU A 57 -4.37 -2.73 -8.84
N GLU A 58 -3.25 -2.01 -8.80
CA GLU A 58 -2.90 -0.98 -9.77
C GLU A 58 -1.72 -1.50 -10.61
N HIS A 59 -2.00 -1.83 -11.87
CA HIS A 59 -0.98 -2.24 -12.83
C HIS A 59 -0.36 -0.99 -13.50
N SER A 60 0.97 -0.90 -13.56
CA SER A 60 1.63 0.13 -14.37
C SER A 60 1.75 -0.31 -15.84
N CYS A 61 1.83 0.67 -16.76
CA CYS A 61 1.83 0.50 -18.22
C CYS A 61 2.91 -0.44 -18.81
N PHE A 62 3.84 -0.96 -18.01
CA PHE A 62 4.88 -1.88 -18.49
C PHE A 62 5.02 -3.16 -17.65
N GLY A 63 4.09 -3.44 -16.72
CA GLY A 63 4.08 -4.70 -15.94
C GLY A 63 5.23 -4.87 -14.93
N LEU A 64 6.25 -3.99 -14.96
CA LEU A 64 7.43 -4.07 -14.08
C LEU A 64 7.16 -3.57 -12.66
N LEU A 65 6.15 -2.71 -12.48
CA LEU A 65 5.73 -2.18 -11.20
C LEU A 65 4.24 -2.49 -10.99
N LYS A 66 3.95 -3.22 -9.91
CA LYS A 66 2.59 -3.49 -9.48
C LYS A 66 2.40 -2.88 -8.09
N ASN A 67 1.33 -2.11 -7.92
CA ASN A 67 0.87 -1.67 -6.61
C ASN A 67 -0.31 -2.55 -6.21
N GLU A 68 -0.37 -2.94 -4.94
CA GLU A 68 -1.53 -3.56 -4.34
C GLU A 68 -1.91 -2.77 -3.10
N ILE A 69 -3.14 -2.28 -3.07
CA ILE A 69 -3.68 -1.52 -1.95
C ILE A 69 -4.62 -2.45 -1.18
N GLY A 70 -4.37 -2.61 0.11
CA GLY A 70 -5.24 -3.37 1.00
C GLY A 70 -5.97 -2.45 1.96
N PHE A 71 -7.28 -2.67 2.10
CA PHE A 71 -8.14 -2.01 3.08
C PHE A 71 -8.63 -3.05 4.06
N ILE A 72 -8.41 -2.83 5.35
CA ILE A 72 -8.95 -3.64 6.44
C ILE A 72 -10.19 -2.94 6.99
N PHE A 73 -11.25 -3.71 7.20
CA PHE A 73 -12.55 -3.20 7.61
C PHE A 73 -12.93 -3.72 9.01
N ASP A 74 -13.45 -2.81 9.83
CA ASP A 74 -14.24 -3.15 11.01
C ASP A 74 -15.64 -2.56 10.82
N LYS A 75 -16.69 -3.39 11.00
CA LYS A 75 -18.09 -3.01 10.75
C LYS A 75 -18.29 -2.30 9.40
N ASN A 76 -17.68 -2.81 8.33
CA ASN A 76 -17.67 -2.24 6.98
C ASN A 76 -17.01 -0.86 6.82
N ILE A 77 -16.28 -0.37 7.83
CA ILE A 77 -15.54 0.89 7.79
C ILE A 77 -14.05 0.62 7.68
N ALA A 78 -13.34 1.31 6.77
CA ALA A 78 -11.90 1.16 6.63
C ALA A 78 -11.17 1.68 7.88
N VAL A 79 -10.45 0.79 8.57
CA VAL A 79 -9.71 1.11 9.81
C VAL A 79 -8.21 1.08 9.63
N ASP A 80 -7.70 0.25 8.70
CA ASP A 80 -6.29 0.19 8.34
C ASP A 80 -6.12 0.07 6.83
N ILE A 81 -4.99 0.60 6.32
CA ILE A 81 -4.71 0.64 4.89
C ILE A 81 -3.23 0.31 4.68
N PHE A 82 -2.92 -0.56 3.71
CA PHE A 82 -1.53 -0.81 3.32
C PHE A 82 -1.36 -0.71 1.82
N LEU A 83 -0.11 -0.44 1.42
CA LEU A 83 0.34 -0.40 0.04
C LEU A 83 1.54 -1.32 -0.10
N THR A 84 1.38 -2.38 -0.89
CA THR A 84 2.47 -3.25 -1.30
C THR A 84 2.91 -2.86 -2.70
N GLN A 85 4.21 -2.69 -2.89
CA GLN A 85 4.85 -2.45 -4.17
C GLN A 85 5.71 -3.64 -4.55
N TYR A 86 5.43 -4.18 -5.73
CA TYR A 86 6.18 -5.26 -6.35
C TYR A 86 7.01 -4.66 -7.48
N LEU A 87 8.34 -4.79 -7.39
CA LEU A 87 9.27 -4.35 -8.43
C LEU A 87 10.23 -5.50 -8.74
N ILE A 88 10.20 -6.03 -9.97
CA ILE A 88 11.10 -7.12 -10.43
C ILE A 88 11.12 -8.28 -9.40
N GLY A 89 9.96 -8.67 -8.89
CA GLY A 89 9.83 -9.77 -7.92
C GLY A 89 10.28 -9.48 -6.48
N ILE A 90 10.70 -8.26 -6.17
CA ILE A 90 11.01 -7.84 -4.79
C ILE A 90 9.79 -7.14 -4.20
N ASP A 91 9.36 -7.61 -3.02
CA ASP A 91 8.19 -7.08 -2.32
C ASP A 91 8.64 -6.01 -1.31
N CYS A 92 8.21 -4.78 -1.55
CA CYS A 92 8.30 -3.69 -0.59
C CYS A 92 6.90 -3.40 -0.05
N ARG A 93 6.66 -3.65 1.23
CA ARG A 93 5.35 -3.44 1.85
C ARG A 93 5.40 -2.27 2.82
N THR A 94 4.60 -1.24 2.56
CA THR A 94 4.40 -0.14 3.51
C THR A 94 2.98 -0.23 4.07
N ILE A 95 2.87 -0.25 5.39
CA ILE A 95 1.62 -0.41 6.12
C ILE A 95 1.34 0.88 6.89
N PHE A 96 0.10 1.37 6.79
CA PHE A 96 -0.44 2.36 7.70
C PHE A 96 -1.40 1.64 8.64
N TYR A 97 -1.21 1.90 9.93
CA TYR A 97 -1.99 1.28 10.97
C TYR A 97 -2.42 2.33 12.00
N TYR A 98 -3.69 2.30 12.37
CA TYR A 98 -4.27 3.22 13.33
C TYR A 98 -4.51 2.51 14.67
N LYS A 99 -3.46 2.37 15.50
CA LYS A 99 -3.60 1.82 16.86
C LYS A 99 -4.17 2.87 17.79
N ASN A 100 -5.30 2.61 18.42
CA ASN A 100 -5.69 3.29 19.66
C ASN A 100 -5.38 4.80 19.65
N SER A 101 -5.79 5.48 18.56
CA SER A 101 -5.62 6.93 18.33
C SER A 101 -4.26 7.45 17.83
N PHE A 102 -3.25 6.60 17.59
CA PHE A 102 -1.95 7.02 17.04
C PHE A 102 -1.66 6.38 15.68
N PRO A 103 -1.56 7.17 14.59
CA PRO A 103 -1.19 6.69 13.28
C PRO A 103 0.31 6.35 13.21
N GLU A 104 0.66 5.14 12.75
CA GLU A 104 2.04 4.73 12.51
C GLU A 104 2.23 4.19 11.08
N TYR A 105 3.34 4.57 10.45
CA TYR A 105 3.79 3.97 9.19
C TYR A 105 4.91 2.97 9.47
N LYS A 106 4.77 1.75 8.95
CA LYS A 106 5.79 0.69 9.05
C LYS A 106 6.15 0.18 7.67
N THR A 107 7.44 0.13 7.37
CA THR A 107 7.96 -0.45 6.14
C THR A 107 8.55 -1.82 6.44
N PHE A 108 8.15 -2.81 5.65
CA PHE A 108 8.66 -4.17 5.66
C PHE A 108 9.23 -4.49 4.28
N TYR A 109 10.39 -5.15 4.27
CA TYR A 109 11.03 -5.65 3.07
C TYR A 109 10.98 -7.18 3.12
N THR A 110 10.49 -7.81 2.06
CA THR A 110 10.67 -9.25 1.86
C THR A 110 11.89 -9.43 0.96
N LEU A 111 12.95 -10.04 1.49
CA LEU A 111 14.18 -10.37 0.77
C LEU A 111 14.13 -11.81 0.25
#